data_AF-A0AAQ1P8P3-F1
#
_entry.id   AF-A0AAQ1P8P3-F1
#
_cell.length_a   1.000
_cell.length_b   1.000
_cell.length_c   1.000
_cell.angle_alpha   90.00
_cell.angle_beta   90.00
_cell.angle_gamma   90.00
#
_symmetry.space_group_name_H-M   'P 1'
#
loop_
_entity.id
_entity.type
_entity.pdbx_description
1 polymer ?
#
loop_
_entity_poly.entity_id
_entity_poly.type
_entity_poly.pdbx_seq_one_letter_code
_entity_poly.pdbx_strand_id
1 'polypeptide(L)'
;MTISQRIALAIAEAALPHDQCMSCERQGLPILPLRRALVPDTRPECVSTVADNRHISTKMGLRTLRMGYLYVLLDQQVWHAYAVSEQGHLRRFNPYEPPDGPPSPLPEKCVNADHDIPSAFLNIDTSRYTSAWLAFSSDPWPGSVLNAYKSGASPAHRFEGLDLIQARNNPELLGIAMTPEKPGVDQQVFEYAQHGCAPFDSAHGFHSRWLRRFALRGYLVNAINRHQLENGVLAVVLDDTIGLIQEYNHQRLNWVVKRQVWREDPMRAYQLQTSQILQIIRATHREW
;
A
#
# COMPACT_ATOMS: atom_id res chain seq x y z
N MET A 1 9.57 21.30 28.28
CA MET A 1 10.63 20.64 27.46
C MET A 1 11.83 21.57 27.41
N THR A 2 13.04 21.08 27.68
CA THR A 2 14.27 21.89 27.65
C THR A 2 14.79 22.08 26.22
N ILE A 3 15.65 23.07 25.99
CA ILE A 3 16.30 23.28 24.68
C ILE A 3 17.08 22.03 24.26
N SER A 4 17.81 21.41 25.20
CA SER A 4 18.57 20.18 24.95
C SER A 4 17.68 19.02 24.50
N GLN A 5 16.49 18.86 25.10
CA GLN A 5 15.51 17.86 24.67
C GLN A 5 15.00 18.14 23.25
N ARG A 6 14.71 19.40 22.92
CA ARG A 6 14.26 19.79 21.57
C ARG A 6 15.34 19.51 20.51
N ILE A 7 16.60 19.79 20.83
CA ILE A 7 17.74 19.50 19.94
C ILE A 7 17.89 17.99 19.76
N ALA A 8 17.83 17.21 20.85
CA ALA A 8 17.93 15.76 20.76
C ALA A 8 16.82 15.14 19.89
N LEU A 9 15.58 15.62 20.02
CA LEU A 9 14.48 15.18 19.17
C LEU A 9 14.69 15.57 17.70
N ALA A 10 15.10 16.81 17.42
CA ALA A 10 15.39 17.25 16.06
C ALA A 10 16.51 16.41 15.42
N ILE A 11 17.55 16.07 16.18
CA ILE A 11 18.62 15.17 15.73
C ILE A 11 18.05 13.78 15.46
N ALA A 12 17.21 13.21 16.33
CA ALA A 12 16.63 11.88 16.09
C ALA A 12 15.76 11.80 14.82
N GLU A 13 15.12 12.91 14.43
CA GLU A 13 14.26 13.00 13.25
C GLU A 13 15.04 13.26 11.95
N ALA A 14 16.00 14.19 12.00
CA ALA A 14 16.71 14.68 10.83
C ALA A 14 18.07 13.97 10.60
N ALA A 15 18.70 13.43 11.65
CA ALA A 15 19.96 12.70 11.52
C ALA A 15 19.69 11.29 11.00
N LEU A 16 19.62 11.20 9.69
CA LEU A 16 19.61 9.93 8.99
C LEU A 16 21.04 9.35 9.01
N PRO A 17 21.23 8.04 9.22
CA PRO A 17 22.57 7.45 9.18
C PRO A 17 23.19 7.68 7.79
N HIS A 18 24.31 8.39 7.74
CA HIS A 18 24.95 8.74 6.47
C HIS A 18 25.71 7.55 5.86
N ASP A 19 26.00 6.54 6.69
CA ASP A 19 26.74 5.32 6.38
C ASP A 19 25.85 4.10 6.12
N GLN A 20 24.52 4.22 6.27
CA GLN A 20 23.57 3.13 6.03
C GLN A 20 22.63 3.44 4.89
N CYS A 21 22.33 2.41 4.10
CA CYS A 21 21.31 2.50 3.08
C CYS A 21 19.94 2.77 3.70
N MET A 22 19.34 3.90 3.30
CA MET A 22 18.02 4.38 3.72
C MET A 22 16.85 3.49 3.28
N SER A 23 17.13 2.46 2.48
CA SER A 23 16.18 1.47 2.00
C SER A 23 16.35 0.11 2.69
N CYS A 24 17.51 -0.54 2.66
CA CYS A 24 17.62 -1.95 3.03
C CYS A 24 18.44 -2.27 4.27
N GLU A 25 19.20 -1.32 4.82
CA GLU A 25 20.14 -1.57 5.92
C GLU A 25 19.63 -1.06 7.28
N ARG A 26 18.33 -0.80 7.36
CA ARG A 26 17.67 -0.31 8.57
C ARG A 26 17.74 -1.35 9.69
N GLN A 27 17.91 -0.86 10.92
CA GLN A 27 18.08 -1.67 12.13
C GLN A 27 16.86 -1.61 13.04
N GLY A 28 16.64 -2.66 13.82
CA GLY A 28 15.53 -2.78 14.77
C GLY A 28 14.45 -3.75 14.30
N LEU A 29 13.35 -3.81 15.06
CA LEU A 29 12.19 -4.68 14.79
C LEU A 29 11.63 -4.38 13.39
N PRO A 30 11.73 -5.32 12.43
CA PRO A 30 11.14 -5.14 11.12
C PRO A 30 9.62 -5.29 11.18
N ILE A 31 8.91 -4.43 10.46
CA ILE A 31 7.45 -4.45 10.34
C ILE A 31 7.09 -4.24 8.88
N LEU A 32 6.26 -5.11 8.31
CA LEU A 32 5.75 -4.97 6.94
C LEU A 32 4.42 -4.19 6.95
N PRO A 33 4.38 -2.94 6.47
CA PRO A 33 3.12 -2.23 6.31
C PRO A 33 2.36 -2.73 5.08
N LEU A 34 1.08 -2.99 5.27
CA LEU A 34 0.10 -3.36 4.27
C LEU A 34 -1.05 -2.34 4.28
N ARG A 35 -1.94 -2.43 3.30
CA ARG A 35 -3.18 -1.63 3.27
C ARG A 35 -4.39 -2.48 2.94
N ARG A 36 -5.56 -2.05 3.42
CA ARG A 36 -6.84 -2.55 2.91
C ARG A 36 -7.10 -1.92 1.53
N ALA A 37 -7.40 -2.75 0.55
CA ALA A 37 -7.70 -2.29 -0.81
C ALA A 37 -8.63 -3.26 -1.52
N LEU A 38 -9.16 -2.87 -2.69
CA LEU A 38 -9.84 -3.81 -3.56
C LEU A 38 -8.84 -4.75 -4.21
N VAL A 39 -9.23 -6.01 -4.29
CA VAL A 39 -8.52 -7.09 -4.97
C VAL A 39 -9.53 -7.83 -5.87
N PRO A 40 -9.08 -8.47 -6.95
CA PRO A 40 -9.97 -9.33 -7.74
C PRO A 40 -10.47 -10.51 -6.92
N ASP A 41 -11.73 -10.85 -7.12
CA ASP A 41 -12.31 -12.06 -6.58
C ASP A 41 -12.17 -13.20 -7.59
N THR A 42 -11.21 -14.08 -7.34
CA THR A 42 -10.83 -15.16 -8.27
C THR A 42 -11.75 -16.38 -8.21
N ARG A 43 -12.83 -16.33 -7.42
CA ARG A 43 -13.81 -17.41 -7.38
C ARG A 43 -14.52 -17.54 -8.74
N PRO A 44 -14.79 -18.75 -9.25
CA PRO A 44 -15.34 -18.95 -10.59
C PRO A 44 -16.61 -18.14 -10.88
N GLU A 45 -17.49 -18.00 -9.89
CA GLU A 45 -18.75 -17.23 -9.98
C GLU A 45 -18.54 -15.71 -10.10
N CYS A 46 -17.35 -15.21 -9.76
CA CYS A 46 -16.98 -13.80 -9.82
C CYS A 46 -16.28 -13.43 -11.14
N VAL A 47 -16.05 -14.42 -12.00
CA VAL A 47 -15.44 -14.23 -13.32
C VAL A 47 -16.53 -14.38 -14.38
N SER A 48 -16.67 -13.37 -15.23
CA SER A 48 -17.67 -13.36 -16.30
C SER A 48 -17.09 -12.82 -17.60
N THR A 49 -17.86 -12.92 -18.69
CA THR A 49 -17.53 -12.29 -19.96
C THR A 49 -18.58 -11.24 -20.27
N VAL A 50 -18.15 -10.01 -20.54
CA VAL A 50 -19.02 -8.89 -20.88
C VAL A 50 -18.54 -8.26 -22.18
N ALA A 51 -19.37 -8.30 -23.22
CA ALA A 51 -19.01 -7.83 -24.57
C ALA A 51 -17.65 -8.40 -25.03
N ASP A 52 -17.54 -9.73 -25.02
CA ASP A 52 -16.35 -10.51 -25.39
C ASP A 52 -15.08 -10.27 -24.55
N ASN A 53 -15.16 -9.45 -23.51
CA ASN A 53 -14.05 -9.17 -22.60
C ASN A 53 -14.24 -9.90 -21.27
N ARG A 54 -13.18 -10.54 -20.77
CA ARG A 54 -13.18 -11.14 -19.44
C ARG A 54 -13.28 -10.04 -18.38
N HIS A 55 -14.23 -10.19 -17.48
CA HIS A 55 -14.47 -9.32 -16.34
C HIS A 55 -14.28 -10.12 -15.05
N ILE A 56 -13.80 -9.46 -14.01
CA ILE A 56 -13.64 -10.04 -12.68
C ILE A 56 -14.19 -9.07 -11.65
N SER A 57 -15.09 -9.55 -10.79
CA SER A 57 -15.60 -8.77 -9.68
C SER A 57 -14.50 -8.50 -8.66
N THR A 58 -14.64 -7.42 -7.89
CA THR A 58 -13.70 -7.04 -6.83
C THR A 58 -14.26 -7.35 -5.45
N LYS A 59 -13.38 -7.64 -4.49
CA LYS A 59 -13.69 -7.73 -3.07
C LYS A 59 -12.68 -6.94 -2.24
N MET A 60 -12.96 -6.73 -0.96
CA MET A 60 -11.97 -6.23 -0.02
C MET A 60 -10.87 -7.28 0.21
N GLY A 61 -9.62 -6.84 0.26
CA GLY A 61 -8.46 -7.65 0.56
C GLY A 61 -7.27 -6.81 1.03
N LEU A 62 -6.11 -7.44 1.11
CA LEU A 62 -4.86 -6.79 1.50
C LEU A 62 -3.93 -6.63 0.31
N ARG A 63 -3.28 -5.48 0.25
CA ARG A 63 -2.25 -5.16 -0.74
C ARG A 63 -1.03 -4.55 -0.06
N THR A 64 0.11 -4.58 -0.74
CA THR A 64 1.24 -3.72 -0.36
C THR A 64 0.83 -2.25 -0.42
N LEU A 65 1.55 -1.40 0.33
CA LEU A 65 1.37 0.05 0.20
C LEU A 65 1.56 0.48 -1.25
N ARG A 66 0.70 1.40 -1.70
CA ARG A 66 0.86 2.10 -2.98
C ARG A 66 1.87 3.23 -2.87
N MET A 67 2.20 3.86 -3.99
CA MET A 67 3.01 5.08 -3.99
C MET A 67 2.40 6.16 -3.10
N GLY A 68 3.25 6.80 -2.29
CA GLY A 68 2.85 7.81 -1.30
C GLY A 68 3.88 7.92 -0.18
N TYR A 69 3.41 8.24 1.03
CA TYR A 69 4.24 8.54 2.19
C TYR A 69 3.73 7.82 3.43
N LEU A 70 4.63 7.14 4.14
CA LEU A 70 4.36 6.51 5.43
C LEU A 70 5.04 7.32 6.53
N TYR A 71 4.26 7.78 7.50
CA TYR A 71 4.72 8.50 8.68
C TYR A 71 4.55 7.61 9.92
N VAL A 72 5.58 7.60 10.76
CA VAL A 72 5.62 6.82 12.01
C VAL A 72 6.00 7.76 13.15
N LEU A 73 5.07 8.01 14.07
CA LEU A 73 5.31 8.79 15.27
C LEU A 73 5.65 7.86 16.44
N LEU A 74 6.91 7.87 16.86
CA LEU A 74 7.45 7.06 17.94
C LEU A 74 7.31 7.78 19.27
N ASP A 75 6.68 7.13 20.24
CA ASP A 75 6.41 7.65 21.60
C ASP A 75 5.81 9.06 21.62
N GLN A 76 5.02 9.40 20.60
CA GLN A 76 4.43 10.72 20.40
C GLN A 76 5.44 11.88 20.27
N GLN A 77 6.72 11.57 19.98
CA GLN A 77 7.82 12.54 20.06
C GLN A 77 8.68 12.61 18.80
N VAL A 78 9.00 11.45 18.20
CA VAL A 78 9.96 11.35 17.09
C VAL A 78 9.28 10.83 15.84
N TRP A 79 9.41 11.57 14.74
CA TRP A 79 8.98 11.16 13.42
C TRP A 79 10.05 10.33 12.71
N HIS A 80 9.62 9.17 12.19
CA HIS A 80 10.22 8.57 11.01
C HIS A 80 9.28 8.78 9.82
N ALA A 81 9.83 9.07 8.65
CA ALA A 81 9.05 9.21 7.42
C ALA A 81 9.69 8.42 6.29
N TYR A 82 8.84 7.82 5.44
CA TYR A 82 9.24 6.98 4.33
C TYR A 82 8.50 7.36 3.06
N ALA A 83 9.26 7.57 2.00
CA ALA A 83 8.76 7.68 0.64
C ALA A 83 8.51 6.26 0.11
N VAL A 84 7.30 5.99 -0.34
CA VAL A 84 6.88 4.67 -0.82
C VAL A 84 6.86 4.67 -2.33
N SER A 85 7.68 3.83 -2.96
CA SER A 85 7.68 3.64 -4.42
C SER A 85 6.41 2.91 -4.90
N GLU A 86 6.17 2.94 -6.21
CA GLU A 86 5.06 2.21 -6.84
C GLU A 86 5.02 0.71 -6.47
N GLN A 87 6.20 0.10 -6.31
CA GLN A 87 6.36 -1.32 -5.95
C GLN A 87 6.27 -1.57 -4.43
N GLY A 88 5.98 -0.55 -3.62
CA GLY A 88 5.84 -0.67 -2.16
C GLY A 88 7.18 -0.76 -1.41
N HIS A 89 8.28 -0.29 -2.00
CA HIS A 89 9.56 -0.15 -1.29
C HIS A 89 9.61 1.19 -0.54
N LEU A 90 10.11 1.15 0.69
CA LEU A 90 10.22 2.30 1.59
C LEU A 90 11.63 2.88 1.51
N ARG A 91 11.74 4.20 1.32
CA ARG A 91 12.98 4.97 1.46
C ARG A 91 12.81 6.01 2.55
N ARG A 92 13.58 5.90 3.64
CA ARG A 92 13.49 6.84 4.75
C ARG A 92 14.03 8.22 4.35
N PHE A 93 13.37 9.28 4.80
CA PHE A 93 13.75 10.67 4.55
C PHE A 93 13.51 11.55 5.79
N ASN A 94 13.98 12.80 5.77
CA ASN A 94 13.73 13.77 6.84
C ASN A 94 12.26 14.23 6.77
N PRO A 95 11.43 14.02 7.80
CA PRO A 95 10.00 14.33 7.75
C PRO A 95 9.66 15.77 7.36
N TYR A 96 10.53 16.74 7.62
CA TYR A 96 10.33 18.15 7.28
C TYR A 96 10.93 18.56 5.93
N GLU A 97 11.64 17.66 5.26
CA GLU A 97 12.29 17.85 3.96
C GLU A 97 11.92 16.66 3.05
N PRO A 98 10.65 16.55 2.62
CA PRO A 98 10.24 15.50 1.71
C PRO A 98 11.01 15.55 0.39
N PRO A 99 11.26 14.40 -0.26
CA PRO A 99 11.96 14.37 -1.53
C PRO A 99 11.16 15.11 -2.62
N ASP A 100 11.89 15.75 -3.53
CA ASP A 100 11.29 16.39 -4.70
C ASP A 100 10.78 15.33 -5.68
N GLY A 101 9.47 15.37 -5.95
CA GLY A 101 8.82 14.48 -6.91
C GLY A 101 8.49 13.08 -6.37
N PRO A 102 7.95 12.20 -7.23
CA PRO A 102 7.49 10.89 -6.81
C PRO A 102 8.66 9.96 -6.43
N PRO A 103 8.47 9.06 -5.44
CA PRO A 103 9.53 8.15 -5.00
C PRO A 103 10.00 7.20 -6.11
N SER A 104 11.27 7.31 -6.52
CA SER A 104 11.85 6.47 -7.57
C SER A 104 11.96 4.99 -7.16
N PRO A 105 11.85 4.03 -8.10
CA PRO A 105 12.01 2.61 -7.83
C PRO A 105 13.40 2.28 -7.26
N LEU A 106 13.55 1.06 -6.75
CA LEU A 106 14.86 0.57 -6.35
C LEU A 106 15.75 0.35 -7.58
N PRO A 107 17.07 0.62 -7.47
CA PRO A 107 18.02 0.25 -8.51
C PRO A 107 18.01 -1.26 -8.78
N GLU A 108 18.16 -1.66 -10.04
CA GLU A 108 18.15 -3.07 -10.45
C GLU A 108 19.21 -3.90 -9.70
N LYS A 109 20.40 -3.34 -9.48
CA LYS A 109 21.45 -3.97 -8.66
C LYS A 109 20.99 -4.35 -7.25
N CYS A 110 20.10 -3.55 -6.65
CA CYS A 110 19.56 -3.81 -5.32
C CYS A 110 18.52 -4.93 -5.39
N VAL A 111 17.67 -4.94 -6.41
CA VAL A 111 16.68 -6.00 -6.62
C VAL A 111 17.37 -7.35 -6.88
N ASN A 112 18.43 -7.36 -7.70
CA ASN A 112 19.22 -8.56 -8.00
C ASN A 112 19.99 -9.09 -6.77
N ALA A 113 20.25 -8.24 -5.78
CA ALA A 113 20.83 -8.59 -4.49
C ALA A 113 19.77 -8.93 -3.43
N ASP A 114 18.49 -9.07 -3.81
CA ASP A 114 17.34 -9.30 -2.93
C ASP A 114 17.08 -8.20 -1.89
N HIS A 115 17.61 -6.99 -2.09
CA HIS A 115 17.38 -5.85 -1.19
C HIS A 115 15.97 -5.24 -1.32
N ASP A 116 15.20 -5.63 -2.34
CA ASP A 116 13.77 -5.32 -2.47
C ASP A 116 12.96 -5.86 -1.28
N ILE A 117 13.32 -7.02 -0.75
CA ILE A 117 12.66 -7.60 0.43
C ILE A 117 12.79 -6.71 1.67
N PRO A 118 13.99 -6.48 2.25
CA PRO A 118 14.14 -5.63 3.44
C PRO A 118 13.67 -4.20 3.18
N SER A 119 13.72 -3.70 1.94
CA SER A 119 13.25 -2.35 1.64
C SER A 119 11.75 -2.15 1.83
N ALA A 120 10.96 -3.21 1.81
CA ALA A 120 9.52 -3.15 2.06
C ALA A 120 9.17 -3.03 3.55
N PHE A 121 10.13 -3.22 4.45
CA PHE A 121 9.91 -3.21 5.90
C PHE A 121 10.40 -1.90 6.50
N LEU A 122 9.62 -1.31 7.39
CA LEU A 122 10.14 -0.30 8.30
C LEU A 122 10.81 -1.00 9.48
N ASN A 123 11.78 -0.34 10.13
CA ASN A 123 12.42 -0.89 11.32
C ASN A 123 12.38 0.11 12.46
N ILE A 124 12.12 -0.39 13.67
CA ILE A 124 12.01 0.43 14.88
C ILE A 124 12.93 -0.15 15.96
N ASP A 125 13.74 0.71 16.58
CA ASP A 125 14.58 0.33 17.71
C ASP A 125 13.75 0.23 18.99
N THR A 126 13.35 -1.00 19.34
CA THR A 126 12.53 -1.28 20.53
C THR A 126 13.29 -1.15 21.85
N SER A 127 14.61 -0.90 21.81
CA SER A 127 15.35 -0.51 23.02
C SER A 127 15.18 0.96 23.37
N ARG A 128 14.76 1.78 22.39
CA ARG A 128 14.57 3.24 22.53
C ARG A 128 13.10 3.65 22.59
N TYR A 129 12.24 2.90 21.91
CA TYR A 129 10.83 3.27 21.75
C TYR A 129 9.90 2.15 22.21
N THR A 130 8.76 2.52 22.78
CA THR A 130 7.76 1.55 23.28
C THR A 130 6.46 1.56 22.48
N SER A 131 6.16 2.64 21.79
CA SER A 131 4.96 2.82 20.98
C SER A 131 5.26 3.45 19.62
N ALA A 132 4.45 3.10 18.63
CA ALA A 132 4.52 3.67 17.29
C ALA A 132 3.12 3.94 16.74
N TRP A 133 2.92 5.09 16.12
CA TRP A 133 1.66 5.46 15.47
C TRP A 133 1.93 5.62 13.97
N LEU A 134 1.33 4.75 13.15
CA LEU A 134 1.61 4.68 11.72
C LEU A 134 0.45 5.27 10.92
N ALA A 135 0.75 6.16 9.98
CA ALA A 135 -0.24 6.73 9.07
C ALA A 135 0.30 6.81 7.65
N PHE A 136 -0.56 6.50 6.68
CA PHE A 136 -0.25 6.59 5.26
C PHE A 136 -0.91 7.82 4.63
N SER A 137 -0.22 8.45 3.68
CA SER A 137 -0.73 9.60 2.94
C SER A 137 -0.32 9.56 1.46
N SER A 138 -1.17 10.12 0.60
CA SER A 138 -0.84 10.29 -0.82
C SER A 138 0.26 11.34 -1.03
N ASP A 139 0.21 12.41 -0.24
CA ASP A 139 1.03 13.60 -0.38
C ASP A 139 1.88 13.82 0.87
N PRO A 140 3.05 14.47 0.76
CA PRO A 140 3.89 14.73 1.92
C PRO A 140 3.18 15.71 2.85
N TRP A 141 3.25 15.45 4.16
CA TRP A 141 2.67 16.33 5.18
C TRP A 141 3.52 17.58 5.39
N PRO A 142 2.90 18.78 5.42
CA PRO A 142 3.62 19.98 5.78
C PRO A 142 4.01 19.96 7.26
N GLY A 143 5.06 20.70 7.62
CA GLY A 143 5.56 20.78 9.00
C GLY A 143 4.50 21.19 10.02
N SER A 144 3.50 21.99 9.63
CA SER A 144 2.37 22.35 10.50
C SER A 144 1.53 21.14 10.91
N VAL A 145 1.30 20.18 10.01
CA VAL A 145 0.57 18.94 10.30
C VAL A 145 1.39 18.04 11.22
N LEU A 146 2.69 17.89 10.94
CA LEU A 146 3.61 17.11 11.78
C LEU A 146 3.64 17.64 13.23
N ASN A 147 3.70 18.96 13.38
CA ASN A 147 3.69 19.62 14.69
C ASN A 147 2.35 19.46 15.40
N ALA A 148 1.23 19.56 14.69
CA ALA A 148 -0.11 19.42 15.26
C ALA A 148 -0.37 18.00 15.81
N TYR A 149 0.17 16.96 15.17
CA TYR A 149 0.09 15.60 15.68
C TYR A 149 0.96 15.38 16.92
N LYS A 150 2.19 15.93 16.95
CA LYS A 150 3.04 15.89 18.16
C LYS A 150 2.42 16.60 19.36
N SER A 151 1.72 17.71 19.13
CA SER A 151 1.07 18.45 20.21
C SER A 151 -0.25 17.82 20.69
N GLY A 152 -0.68 16.71 20.09
CA GLY A 152 -1.98 16.08 20.37
C GLY A 152 -3.18 16.91 19.90
N ALA A 153 -2.97 17.93 19.07
CA ALA A 153 -4.03 18.84 18.62
C ALA A 153 -4.87 18.26 17.47
N SER A 154 -4.36 17.23 16.79
CA SER A 154 -5.05 16.57 15.67
C SER A 154 -5.57 15.18 16.07
N PRO A 155 -6.74 14.75 15.55
CA PRO A 155 -7.34 13.47 15.92
C PRO A 155 -6.45 12.28 15.54
N ALA A 156 -6.30 11.33 16.46
CA ALA A 156 -5.50 10.13 16.28
C ALA A 156 -6.12 9.07 15.34
N HIS A 157 -7.36 9.25 14.87
CA HIS A 157 -8.08 8.25 14.08
C HIS A 157 -7.43 7.89 12.72
N ARG A 158 -6.48 8.71 12.25
CA ARG A 158 -5.72 8.43 11.02
C ARG A 158 -4.54 7.48 11.23
N PHE A 159 -4.22 7.16 12.48
CA PHE A 159 -3.09 6.32 12.83
C PHE A 159 -3.54 4.93 13.23
N GLU A 160 -2.76 3.95 12.80
CA GLU A 160 -2.71 2.64 13.43
C GLU A 160 -1.71 2.70 14.58
N GLY A 161 -2.19 2.56 15.81
CA GLY A 161 -1.38 2.56 17.02
C GLY A 161 -0.81 1.16 17.29
N LEU A 162 0.51 1.08 17.52
CA LEU A 162 1.22 -0.15 17.82
C LEU A 162 1.93 -0.04 19.17
N ASP A 163 1.65 -1.00 20.04
CA ASP A 163 2.51 -1.33 21.17
C ASP A 163 3.69 -2.18 20.63
N LEU A 164 4.91 -1.67 20.77
CA LEU A 164 6.09 -2.32 20.19
C LEU A 164 6.53 -3.58 20.95
N ILE A 165 6.14 -3.70 22.22
CA ILE A 165 6.35 -4.93 23.00
C ILE A 165 5.43 -6.02 22.46
N GLN A 166 4.15 -5.69 22.21
CA GLN A 166 3.21 -6.61 21.57
C GLN A 166 3.61 -6.92 20.13
N ALA A 167 4.04 -5.94 19.33
CA ALA A 167 4.49 -6.17 17.96
C ALA A 167 5.69 -7.11 17.88
N ARG A 168 6.57 -7.08 18.89
CA ARG A 168 7.75 -7.94 19.00
C ARG A 168 7.39 -9.34 19.48
N ASN A 169 6.56 -9.44 20.51
CA ASN A 169 6.34 -10.68 21.25
C ASN A 169 5.06 -11.42 20.85
N ASN A 170 4.01 -10.72 20.43
CA ASN A 170 2.71 -11.29 20.06
C ASN A 170 2.17 -10.65 18.77
N PRO A 171 2.93 -10.70 17.65
CA PRO A 171 2.56 -10.02 16.40
C PRO A 171 1.18 -10.45 15.85
N GLU A 172 0.72 -11.66 16.15
CA GLU A 172 -0.58 -12.20 15.76
C GLU A 172 -1.78 -11.45 16.37
N LEU A 173 -1.58 -10.73 17.48
CA LEU A 173 -2.62 -9.90 18.09
C LEU A 173 -2.82 -8.58 17.34
N LEU A 174 -1.82 -8.14 16.57
CA LEU A 174 -1.81 -6.86 15.88
C LEU A 174 -1.98 -7.00 14.36
N GLY A 175 -1.70 -8.18 13.80
CA GLY A 175 -1.76 -8.41 12.37
C GLY A 175 -1.33 -9.81 11.97
N ILE A 176 -0.63 -9.92 10.85
CA ILE A 176 -0.11 -11.21 10.37
C ILE A 176 1.24 -11.45 11.01
N ALA A 177 1.35 -12.49 11.84
CA ALA A 177 2.62 -13.01 12.32
C ALA A 177 3.30 -13.84 11.22
N MET A 178 4.36 -13.30 10.62
CA MET A 178 5.05 -13.95 9.51
C MET A 178 6.19 -14.83 10.04
N THR A 179 6.10 -16.14 9.79
CA THR A 179 7.21 -17.08 9.99
C THR A 179 7.73 -17.60 8.64
N PRO A 180 8.94 -18.18 8.57
CA PRO A 180 9.46 -18.75 7.33
C PRO A 180 8.56 -19.85 6.76
N GLU A 181 7.97 -20.68 7.62
CA GLU A 181 7.10 -21.80 7.25
C GLU A 181 5.71 -21.32 6.84
N LYS A 182 5.19 -20.31 7.55
CA LYS A 182 3.85 -19.75 7.33
C LYS A 182 3.93 -18.22 7.27
N PRO A 183 4.38 -17.64 6.13
CA PRO A 183 4.43 -16.19 5.99
C PRO A 183 3.03 -15.56 6.08
N GLY A 184 1.98 -16.26 5.64
CA GLY A 184 0.59 -15.80 5.67
C GLY A 184 0.26 -14.75 4.60
N VAL A 185 1.19 -13.83 4.36
CA VAL A 185 1.11 -12.82 3.29
C VAL A 185 1.06 -13.45 1.90
N ASP A 186 1.66 -14.62 1.72
CA ASP A 186 1.64 -15.40 0.47
C ASP A 186 0.27 -15.93 0.07
N GLN A 187 -0.72 -15.81 0.96
CA GLN A 187 -2.12 -16.16 0.71
C GLN A 187 -3.05 -14.95 0.84
N GLN A 188 -2.77 -14.05 1.79
CA GLN A 188 -3.68 -12.95 2.15
C GLN A 188 -3.39 -11.65 1.40
N VAL A 189 -2.16 -11.44 0.93
CA VAL A 189 -1.75 -10.20 0.26
C VAL A 189 -1.65 -10.42 -1.24
N PHE A 190 -2.40 -9.63 -2.01
CA PHE A 190 -2.59 -9.83 -3.45
C PHE A 190 -1.26 -9.92 -4.22
N GLU A 191 -0.31 -9.02 -3.96
CA GLU A 191 1.00 -9.02 -4.62
C GLU A 191 1.80 -10.30 -4.37
N TYR A 192 1.69 -10.91 -3.18
CA TYR A 192 2.40 -12.15 -2.86
C TYR A 192 1.62 -13.41 -3.30
N ALA A 193 0.31 -13.32 -3.40
CA ALA A 193 -0.59 -14.43 -3.71
C ALA A 193 -0.88 -14.61 -5.20
N GLN A 194 -0.54 -13.64 -6.05
CA GLN A 194 -0.90 -13.68 -7.48
C GLN A 194 0.30 -13.40 -8.38
N HIS A 195 0.40 -14.15 -9.47
CA HIS A 195 1.43 -13.95 -10.49
C HIS A 195 1.10 -12.79 -11.43
N GLY A 196 -0.18 -12.59 -11.74
CA GLY A 196 -0.68 -11.54 -12.63
C GLY A 196 -1.97 -10.93 -12.10
N CYS A 197 -2.32 -9.74 -12.61
CA CYS A 197 -3.56 -9.05 -12.23
C CYS A 197 -4.67 -9.14 -13.29
N ALA A 198 -4.38 -9.48 -14.55
CA ALA A 198 -5.40 -9.45 -15.59
C ALA A 198 -6.56 -10.43 -15.30
N PRO A 199 -7.84 -10.02 -15.50
CA PRO A 199 -8.30 -8.79 -16.14
C PRO A 199 -8.60 -7.63 -15.16
N PHE A 200 -8.15 -7.72 -13.91
CA PHE A 200 -8.29 -6.63 -12.95
C PHE A 200 -7.33 -5.49 -13.30
N ASP A 201 -7.91 -4.32 -13.54
CA ASP A 201 -7.21 -3.09 -13.84
C ASP A 201 -7.28 -2.17 -12.62
N SER A 202 -6.14 -1.91 -11.98
CA SER A 202 -6.08 -1.17 -10.72
C SER A 202 -5.64 0.26 -10.94
N ALA A 203 -6.26 1.19 -10.20
CA ALA A 203 -5.84 2.59 -10.14
C ALA A 203 -4.38 2.77 -9.69
N HIS A 204 -3.85 1.79 -8.97
CA HIS A 204 -2.53 1.82 -8.32
C HIS A 204 -1.55 0.80 -8.91
N GLY A 205 -1.85 0.26 -10.10
CA GLY A 205 -1.03 -0.75 -10.74
C GLY A 205 -1.00 -2.09 -9.99
N PHE A 206 -0.09 -2.97 -10.41
CA PHE A 206 0.16 -4.26 -9.76
C PHE A 206 1.61 -4.70 -9.98
N HIS A 207 2.29 -5.05 -8.89
CA HIS A 207 3.67 -5.52 -8.91
C HIS A 207 3.76 -6.84 -8.15
N SER A 208 3.81 -7.96 -8.89
CA SER A 208 3.83 -9.28 -8.28
C SER A 208 5.11 -9.51 -7.47
N ARG A 209 4.93 -10.05 -6.26
CA ARG A 209 5.96 -10.58 -5.38
C ARG A 209 5.88 -12.11 -5.26
N TRP A 210 5.06 -12.76 -6.08
CA TRP A 210 4.87 -14.22 -6.09
C TRP A 210 6.18 -15.00 -6.21
N LEU A 211 7.07 -14.56 -7.11
CA LEU A 211 8.38 -15.18 -7.30
C LEU A 211 9.40 -14.80 -6.22
N ARG A 212 9.10 -13.76 -5.43
CA ARG A 212 9.98 -13.23 -4.37
C ARG A 212 9.73 -13.89 -3.00
N ARG A 213 8.80 -14.86 -2.91
CA ARG A 213 8.46 -15.55 -1.65
C ARG A 213 9.62 -16.33 -1.03
N PHE A 214 10.51 -16.90 -1.85
CA PHE A 214 11.70 -17.57 -1.32
C PHE A 214 12.68 -16.58 -0.68
N ALA A 215 12.92 -15.43 -1.33
CA ALA A 215 13.73 -14.35 -0.77
C ALA A 215 13.09 -13.78 0.51
N LEU A 216 11.75 -13.63 0.55
CA LEU A 216 11.03 -13.26 1.77
C LEU A 216 11.29 -14.26 2.92
N ARG A 217 11.18 -15.57 2.66
CA ARG A 217 11.44 -16.59 3.69
C ARG A 217 12.88 -16.51 4.21
N GLY A 218 13.86 -16.36 3.32
CA GLY A 218 15.26 -16.18 3.70
C GLY A 218 15.47 -14.93 4.58
N TYR A 219 14.84 -13.82 4.21
CA TYR A 219 14.84 -12.61 5.03
C TYR A 219 14.20 -12.84 6.40
N LEU A 220 13.07 -13.53 6.49
CA LEU A 220 12.40 -13.83 7.76
C LEU A 220 13.30 -14.67 8.67
N VAL A 221 13.97 -15.70 8.16
CA VAL A 221 14.94 -16.50 8.93
C VAL A 221 16.02 -15.60 9.51
N ASN A 222 16.63 -14.74 8.68
CA ASN A 222 17.69 -13.84 9.12
C ASN A 222 17.20 -12.82 10.15
N ALA A 223 16.03 -12.22 9.93
CA ALA A 223 15.44 -11.23 10.82
C ALA A 223 15.07 -11.84 12.18
N ILE A 224 14.43 -13.02 12.18
CA ILE A 224 14.04 -13.73 13.40
C ILE A 224 15.26 -14.10 14.23
N ASN A 225 16.29 -14.66 13.60
CA ASN A 225 17.53 -15.03 14.30
C ASN A 225 18.27 -13.80 14.84
N ARG A 226 18.41 -12.74 14.03
CA ARG A 226 19.12 -11.51 14.41
C ARG A 226 18.43 -10.77 15.56
N HIS A 227 17.10 -10.75 15.56
CA HIS A 227 16.30 -9.95 16.49
C HIS A 227 15.59 -10.79 17.55
N GLN A 228 15.79 -12.11 17.59
CA GLN A 228 15.17 -13.04 18.55
C GLN A 228 13.63 -12.91 18.57
N LEU A 229 13.01 -13.06 17.40
CA LEU A 229 11.58 -12.89 17.21
C LEU A 229 10.87 -14.25 17.16
N GLU A 230 10.74 -14.90 18.31
CA GLU A 230 10.24 -16.29 18.43
C GLU A 230 8.86 -16.49 17.79
N ASN A 231 7.99 -15.48 17.88
CA ASN A 231 6.62 -15.54 17.34
C ASN A 231 6.49 -14.92 15.93
N GLY A 232 7.62 -14.65 15.26
CA GLY A 232 7.66 -14.16 13.88
C GLY A 232 7.71 -12.64 13.73
N VAL A 233 7.59 -12.18 12.49
CA VAL A 233 7.70 -10.75 12.11
C VAL A 233 6.32 -10.19 11.78
N LEU A 234 5.97 -9.04 12.34
CA LEU A 234 4.66 -8.41 12.12
C LEU A 234 4.50 -7.89 10.69
N ALA A 235 3.35 -8.21 10.06
CA ALA A 235 2.77 -7.39 9.01
C ALA A 235 1.49 -6.70 9.52
N VAL A 236 1.47 -5.36 9.47
CA VAL A 236 0.39 -4.52 9.99
C VAL A 236 -0.43 -3.93 8.85
N VAL A 237 -1.74 -3.83 9.02
CA VAL A 237 -2.65 -3.29 8.00
C VAL A 237 -3.02 -1.85 8.35
N LEU A 238 -2.61 -0.92 7.50
CA LEU A 238 -2.93 0.50 7.62
C LEU A 238 -4.23 0.85 6.91
N ASP A 239 -4.89 1.92 7.36
CA ASP A 239 -5.98 2.54 6.62
C ASP A 239 -5.44 3.30 5.39
N ASP A 240 -6.10 3.09 4.25
CA ASP A 240 -5.87 3.85 3.00
C ASP A 240 -7.23 4.17 2.37
N THR A 241 -8.10 4.84 3.14
CA THR A 241 -9.44 5.22 2.69
C THR A 241 -9.40 5.98 1.34
N ILE A 242 -8.41 6.86 1.16
CA ILE A 242 -8.25 7.61 -0.10
C ILE A 242 -7.91 6.68 -1.26
N GLY A 243 -6.96 5.77 -1.09
CA GLY A 243 -6.61 4.80 -2.12
C GLY A 243 -7.77 3.86 -2.46
N LEU A 244 -8.58 3.49 -1.47
CA LEU A 244 -9.80 2.70 -1.66
C LEU A 244 -10.85 3.45 -2.48
N ILE A 245 -11.11 4.73 -2.17
CA ILE A 245 -12.04 5.58 -2.94
C ILE A 245 -11.55 5.74 -4.38
N GLN A 246 -10.26 5.97 -4.58
CA GLN A 246 -9.64 6.05 -5.92
C GLN A 246 -9.86 4.76 -6.70
N GLU A 247 -9.68 3.60 -6.07
CA GLU A 247 -9.89 2.29 -6.68
C GLU A 247 -11.35 2.07 -7.07
N TYR A 248 -12.32 2.34 -6.17
CA TYR A 248 -13.75 2.26 -6.52
C TYR A 248 -14.13 3.17 -7.69
N ASN A 249 -13.63 4.40 -7.69
CA ASN A 249 -13.87 5.34 -8.77
C ASN A 249 -13.27 4.85 -10.09
N HIS A 250 -12.06 4.29 -10.06
CA HIS A 250 -11.42 3.69 -11.24
C HIS A 250 -12.26 2.55 -11.82
N GLN A 251 -12.70 1.60 -10.98
CA GLN A 251 -13.56 0.50 -11.42
C GLN A 251 -14.87 1.00 -12.04
N ARG A 252 -15.49 2.02 -11.42
CA ARG A 252 -16.73 2.63 -11.93
C ARG A 252 -16.51 3.34 -13.27
N LEU A 253 -15.46 4.14 -13.39
CA LEU A 253 -15.16 4.91 -14.60
C LEU A 253 -14.78 3.99 -15.77
N ASN A 254 -14.05 2.91 -15.51
CA ASN A 254 -13.73 1.89 -16.50
C ASN A 254 -15.00 1.33 -17.18
N TRP A 255 -16.07 1.12 -16.43
CA TRP A 255 -17.35 0.69 -17.01
C TRP A 255 -18.03 1.77 -17.85
N VAL A 256 -17.94 3.03 -17.44
CA VAL A 256 -18.47 4.16 -18.23
C VAL A 256 -17.75 4.26 -19.57
N VAL A 257 -16.41 4.16 -19.56
CA VAL A 257 -15.57 4.20 -20.77
C VAL A 257 -15.86 2.99 -21.67
N LYS A 258 -15.87 1.77 -21.12
CA LYS A 258 -16.21 0.55 -21.89
C LYS A 258 -17.58 0.64 -22.56
N ARG A 259 -18.58 1.18 -21.86
CA ARG A 259 -19.92 1.41 -22.43
C ARG A 259 -19.89 2.45 -23.54
N GLN A 260 -19.13 3.54 -23.38
CA GLN A 260 -18.99 4.57 -24.41
C GLN A 260 -18.35 3.99 -25.68
N VAL A 261 -17.21 3.30 -25.55
CA VAL A 261 -16.53 2.62 -26.66
C VAL A 261 -17.47 1.62 -27.34
N TRP A 262 -18.23 0.84 -26.56
CA TRP A 262 -19.19 -0.10 -27.12
C TRP A 262 -20.27 0.58 -27.96
N ARG A 263 -20.76 1.76 -27.55
CA ARG A 263 -21.79 2.55 -28.26
C ARG A 263 -21.26 3.26 -29.50
N GLU A 264 -19.99 3.66 -29.48
CA GLU A 264 -19.32 4.37 -30.58
C GLU A 264 -18.85 3.43 -31.70
N ASP A 265 -18.98 2.10 -31.51
CA ASP A 265 -18.79 1.13 -32.58
C ASP A 265 -19.66 1.49 -33.81
N PRO A 266 -19.09 1.73 -35.00
CA PRO A 266 -19.83 2.24 -36.14
C PRO A 266 -21.02 1.36 -36.56
N MET A 267 -20.87 0.04 -36.46
CA MET A 267 -21.94 -0.89 -36.84
C MET A 267 -23.09 -0.81 -35.84
N ARG A 268 -22.79 -0.78 -34.53
CA ARG A 268 -23.82 -0.64 -33.49
C ARG A 268 -24.48 0.73 -33.52
N ALA A 269 -23.72 1.80 -33.76
CA ALA A 269 -24.25 3.15 -33.91
C ALA A 269 -25.24 3.23 -35.09
N TYR A 270 -24.87 2.64 -36.24
CA TYR A 270 -25.75 2.55 -37.41
C TYR A 270 -27.03 1.74 -37.12
N GLN A 271 -26.91 0.57 -36.48
CA GLN A 271 -28.06 -0.25 -36.10
C GLN A 271 -29.01 0.48 -35.14
N LEU A 272 -28.46 1.18 -34.14
CA LEU A 272 -29.24 1.98 -33.20
C LEU A 272 -29.98 3.11 -33.91
N GLN A 273 -29.29 3.88 -34.76
CA GLN A 273 -29.89 4.97 -35.53
C GLN A 273 -31.02 4.46 -36.43
N THR A 274 -30.81 3.33 -37.12
CA THR A 274 -31.83 2.69 -37.96
C THR A 274 -33.07 2.32 -37.14
N SER A 275 -32.86 1.69 -35.98
CA SER A 275 -33.96 1.31 -35.08
C SER A 275 -34.75 2.54 -34.58
N GLN A 276 -34.06 3.62 -34.22
CA GLN A 276 -34.69 4.87 -33.79
C GLN A 276 -35.51 5.51 -34.91
N ILE A 277 -34.99 5.55 -36.14
CA ILE A 277 -35.73 6.04 -37.31
C ILE A 277 -37.00 5.22 -37.53
N LEU A 278 -36.91 3.89 -37.47
CA LEU A 278 -38.08 3.02 -37.64
C LEU A 278 -39.13 3.23 -36.53
N GLN A 279 -38.70 3.45 -35.29
CA GLN A 279 -39.61 3.77 -34.18
C GLN A 279 -40.34 5.10 -34.40
N ILE A 280 -39.62 6.13 -34.87
CA ILE A 280 -40.22 7.43 -35.20
C ILE A 280 -41.25 7.28 -36.32
N ILE A 281 -40.89 6.61 -37.42
CA ILE A 281 -41.82 6.34 -38.54
C ILE A 281 -43.08 5.64 -38.02
N ARG A 282 -42.92 4.60 -37.19
CA ARG A 282 -44.06 3.86 -36.62
C ARG A 282 -44.95 4.71 -35.71
N ALA A 283 -44.35 5.62 -34.93
CA ALA A 283 -45.10 6.52 -34.06
C ALA A 283 -45.92 7.52 -34.88
N THR A 284 -45.33 8.14 -35.90
CA THR A 284 -46.00 9.10 -36.78
C THR A 284 -47.15 8.46 -37.57
N HIS A 285 -46.99 7.21 -38.03
CA HIS A 285 -48.04 6.49 -38.75
C HIS A 285 -49.16 5.91 -37.86
N ARG A 286 -49.04 5.96 -36.52
CA ARG A 286 -50.11 5.56 -35.60
C ARG A 286 -51.09 6.69 -35.26
N GLU A 287 -50.74 7.93 -35.60
CA GLU A 287 -51.54 9.13 -35.34
C GLU A 287 -52.45 9.52 -36.52
N TRP A 288 -52.53 8.68 -37.55
CA TRP A 288 -53.42 8.79 -38.71
C TRP A 288 -54.36 7.58 -38.74
#